data_AF-A0A5B7C697-F1
#
_entry.id   AF-A0A5B7C697-F1
#
_cell.length_a   1.000
_cell.length_b   1.000
_cell.length_c   1.000
_cell.angle_alpha   90.00
_cell.angle_beta   90.00
_cell.angle_gamma   90.00
#
_symmetry.space_group_name_H-M   'P 1'
#
loop_
_entity.id
_entity.type
_entity.pdbx_description
1 polymer ?
#
loop_
_entity_poly.entity_id
_entity_poly.type
_entity_poly.pdbx_seq_one_letter_code
_entity_poly.pdbx_strand_id
1 'polypeptide(L)'
;STELVMTVASARFLQYMSQRSDEISMLIHPFDGALSGISYKLEEYGELVLFLLASAEKVSNKQFDRARKLLSMCDHSSSTIGHPVQRIVYYFAKALRERIDRETRRTSSEECKGNERHLLGIEEAVMNLKPALIAFQEKVPCIKVTQFTGIQAILDNVSTAK
;
A
#
# COMPACT_ATOMS: atom_id res chain seq x y z
N SER A 1 -8.86 15.28 -4.46
CA SER A 1 -7.55 15.01 -3.84
C SER A 1 -7.40 13.51 -3.63
N THR A 2 -6.18 12.96 -3.64
CA THR A 2 -5.88 11.55 -3.31
C THR A 2 -6.49 11.15 -1.97
N GLU A 3 -6.35 12.00 -0.96
CA GLU A 3 -6.91 11.78 0.38
C GLU A 3 -8.43 11.56 0.32
N LEU A 4 -9.15 12.41 -0.40
CA LEU A 4 -10.61 12.30 -0.54
C LEU A 4 -11.03 10.97 -1.20
N VAL A 5 -10.30 10.52 -2.23
CA VAL A 5 -10.55 9.21 -2.85
C VAL A 5 -10.39 8.10 -1.82
N MET A 6 -9.27 8.10 -1.08
CA MET A 6 -8.97 7.07 -0.08
C MET A 6 -10.01 7.06 1.04
N THR A 7 -10.40 8.22 1.56
CA THR A 7 -11.39 8.36 2.64
C THR A 7 -12.77 7.86 2.20
N VAL A 8 -13.24 8.27 1.03
CA VAL A 8 -14.56 7.85 0.51
C VAL A 8 -14.58 6.35 0.23
N ALA A 9 -13.56 5.80 -0.42
CA ALA A 9 -13.47 4.37 -0.70
C ALA A 9 -13.40 3.53 0.59
N SER A 10 -12.64 3.99 1.60
CA SER A 10 -12.55 3.30 2.89
C SER A 10 -13.88 3.30 3.63
N ALA A 11 -14.60 4.42 3.67
CA ALA A 11 -15.92 4.50 4.29
C ALA A 11 -16.93 3.53 3.62
N ARG A 12 -16.91 3.47 2.28
CA ARG A 12 -17.74 2.53 1.50
C ARG A 12 -17.41 1.08 1.80
N PHE A 13 -16.12 0.75 1.83
CA PHE A 13 -15.69 -0.60 2.15
C PHE A 13 -16.18 -1.03 3.54
N LEU A 14 -16.07 -0.15 4.55
CA LEU A 14 -16.58 -0.43 5.90
C LEU A 14 -18.10 -0.62 5.92
N GLN A 15 -18.84 0.20 5.17
CA GLN A 15 -20.29 0.05 5.04
C GLN A 15 -20.66 -1.30 4.42
N TYR A 16 -19.96 -1.72 3.37
CA TYR A 16 -20.13 -3.03 2.74
C TYR A 16 -19.84 -4.18 3.73
N MET A 17 -18.73 -4.11 4.47
CA MET A 17 -18.36 -5.12 5.46
C MET A 17 -19.42 -5.25 6.57
N SER A 18 -20.07 -4.15 6.97
CA SER A 18 -21.14 -4.14 7.97
C SER A 18 -22.40 -4.88 7.51
N GLN A 19 -22.69 -4.86 6.21
CA GLN A 19 -23.89 -5.49 5.63
C GLN A 19 -23.74 -7.00 5.39
N ARG A 20 -22.55 -7.59 5.64
CA ARG A 20 -22.24 -9.05 5.52
C ARG A 20 -22.68 -9.69 4.18
N SER A 21 -22.72 -8.93 3.10
CA SER A 21 -23.05 -9.48 1.78
C SER A 21 -21.80 -10.09 1.13
N ASP A 22 -21.86 -11.37 0.76
CA ASP A 22 -20.78 -12.08 0.06
C ASP A 22 -20.64 -11.68 -1.42
N GLU A 23 -21.54 -10.82 -1.94
CA GLU A 23 -21.55 -10.45 -3.35
C GLU A 23 -20.73 -9.18 -3.62
N ILE A 24 -19.63 -9.34 -4.36
CA ILE A 24 -18.81 -8.26 -4.94
C ILE A 24 -19.68 -7.32 -5.80
N SER A 25 -20.80 -7.81 -6.35
CA SER A 25 -21.78 -7.04 -7.11
C SER A 25 -22.30 -5.80 -6.34
N MET A 26 -22.30 -5.83 -5.00
CA MET A 26 -22.66 -4.66 -4.18
C MET A 26 -21.53 -3.62 -4.04
N LEU A 27 -20.27 -4.01 -4.21
CA LEU A 27 -19.12 -3.07 -4.23
C LEU A 27 -19.07 -2.25 -5.52
N ILE A 28 -19.60 -2.80 -6.61
CA ILE A 28 -19.57 -2.24 -7.97
C ILE A 28 -20.95 -1.63 -8.33
N HIS A 29 -21.91 -1.59 -7.40
CA HIS A 29 -23.19 -0.99 -7.70
C HIS A 29 -23.01 0.53 -7.89
N PRO A 30 -23.49 1.11 -9.00
CA PRO A 30 -23.42 2.56 -9.21
C PRO A 30 -24.13 3.28 -8.06
N PHE A 31 -23.56 4.42 -7.68
CA PHE A 31 -24.01 5.31 -6.60
C PHE A 31 -25.54 5.36 -6.47
N ASP A 32 -26.09 4.82 -5.38
CA ASP A 32 -27.50 5.08 -5.04
C ASP A 32 -27.63 6.52 -4.52
N GLY A 33 -28.02 7.42 -5.42
CA GLY A 33 -28.70 8.70 -5.17
C GLY A 33 -27.99 9.83 -4.41
N ALA A 34 -27.02 9.56 -3.53
CA ALA A 34 -26.53 10.57 -2.58
C ALA A 34 -25.40 11.47 -3.11
N LEU A 35 -24.77 11.11 -4.24
CA LEU A 35 -23.62 11.84 -4.79
C LEU A 35 -23.74 12.01 -6.32
N SER A 36 -24.86 12.59 -6.76
CA SER A 36 -25.15 13.06 -8.13
C SER A 36 -24.21 14.19 -8.63
N GLY A 37 -22.91 14.14 -8.27
CA GLY A 37 -21.95 15.21 -8.53
C GLY A 37 -20.48 14.80 -8.41
N ILE A 38 -20.18 13.49 -8.36
CA ILE A 38 -18.81 13.00 -8.30
C ILE A 38 -18.17 13.00 -9.68
N SER A 39 -16.96 13.56 -9.78
CA SER A 39 -16.17 13.52 -11.00
C SER A 39 -15.86 12.07 -11.39
N TYR A 40 -15.96 11.73 -12.68
CA TYR A 40 -15.64 10.40 -13.22
C TYR A 40 -14.31 9.83 -12.69
N LYS A 41 -13.31 10.68 -12.46
CA LYS A 41 -12.00 10.26 -11.91
C LYS A 41 -12.09 9.76 -10.48
N LEU A 42 -12.95 10.35 -9.67
CA LEU A 42 -13.14 9.95 -8.27
C LEU A 42 -13.90 8.61 -8.18
N GLU A 43 -14.77 8.31 -9.14
CA GLU A 43 -15.41 7.00 -9.28
C GLU A 43 -14.39 5.94 -9.69
N GLU A 44 -13.65 6.17 -10.79
CA GLU A 44 -12.61 5.25 -11.28
C GLU A 44 -11.55 4.94 -10.22
N TYR A 45 -10.98 5.97 -9.58
CA TYR A 45 -9.99 5.76 -8.54
C TYR A 45 -10.59 5.16 -7.26
N GLY A 46 -11.87 5.42 -6.98
CA GLY A 46 -12.60 4.83 -5.87
C GLY A 46 -12.75 3.32 -6.04
N GLU A 47 -13.19 2.87 -7.21
CA GLU A 47 -13.29 1.45 -7.55
C GLU A 47 -11.93 0.74 -7.44
N LEU A 48 -10.87 1.37 -7.94
CA LEU A 48 -9.52 0.84 -7.88
C LEU A 48 -9.06 0.58 -6.42
N VAL A 49 -9.40 1.49 -5.50
CA VAL A 49 -9.12 1.33 -4.06
C VAL A 49 -10.01 0.27 -3.42
N LEU A 50 -11.28 0.16 -3.83
CA LEU A 50 -12.20 -0.86 -3.34
C LEU A 50 -11.73 -2.28 -3.70
N PHE A 51 -11.26 -2.50 -4.94
CA PHE A 51 -10.67 -3.79 -5.32
C PHE A 51 -9.47 -4.16 -4.45
N LEU A 52 -8.62 -3.18 -4.12
CA LEU A 52 -7.47 -3.41 -3.23
C LEU A 52 -7.91 -3.78 -1.81
N LEU A 53 -8.87 -3.05 -1.24
CA LEU A 53 -9.38 -3.31 0.11
C LEU A 53 -10.06 -4.68 0.21
N ALA A 54 -10.91 -5.02 -0.77
CA ALA A 54 -11.54 -6.33 -0.86
C ALA A 54 -10.51 -7.46 -1.04
N SER A 55 -9.48 -7.23 -1.85
CA SER A 55 -8.36 -8.17 -1.99
C SER A 55 -7.68 -8.44 -0.64
N ALA A 56 -7.36 -7.39 0.11
CA ALA A 56 -6.71 -7.51 1.41
C ALA A 56 -7.56 -8.30 2.42
N GLU A 57 -8.88 -8.07 2.42
CA GLU A 57 -9.84 -8.80 3.25
C GLU A 57 -9.88 -10.28 2.87
N LYS A 58 -9.91 -10.62 1.57
CA LYS A 58 -9.86 -12.01 1.11
C LYS A 58 -8.53 -12.69 1.43
N VAL A 59 -7.40 -11.97 1.38
CA VAL A 59 -6.09 -12.48 1.84
C VAL A 59 -6.13 -12.79 3.34
N SER A 60 -6.68 -11.89 4.16
CA SER A 60 -6.82 -12.13 5.61
C SER A 60 -7.67 -13.36 5.92
N ASN A 61 -8.70 -13.60 5.10
CA ASN A 61 -9.60 -14.75 5.22
C ASN A 61 -9.09 -16.02 4.50
N LYS A 62 -7.84 -16.04 4.02
CA LYS A 62 -7.22 -17.13 3.25
C LYS A 62 -7.97 -17.53 1.98
N GLN A 63 -8.83 -16.65 1.45
CA GLN A 63 -9.56 -16.85 0.20
C GLN A 63 -8.68 -16.41 -1.00
N PHE A 64 -7.55 -17.08 -1.18
CA PHE A 64 -6.48 -16.65 -2.10
C PHE A 64 -6.91 -16.57 -3.56
N ASP A 65 -7.74 -17.49 -4.05
CA ASP A 65 -8.22 -17.45 -5.44
C ASP A 65 -9.10 -16.22 -5.71
N ARG A 66 -9.97 -15.90 -4.74
CA ARG A 66 -10.81 -14.69 -4.81
C ARG A 66 -9.96 -13.42 -4.73
N ALA A 67 -8.97 -13.40 -3.83
CA ALA A 67 -8.03 -12.30 -3.73
C ALA A 67 -7.26 -12.09 -5.04
N ARG A 68 -6.76 -13.15 -5.69
CA ARG A 68 -6.04 -13.04 -6.97
C ARG A 68 -6.91 -12.46 -8.08
N LYS A 69 -8.20 -12.82 -8.16
CA LYS A 69 -9.16 -12.24 -9.12
C LYS A 69 -9.42 -10.75 -8.87
N LEU A 70 -9.52 -10.35 -7.60
CA LEU A 70 -9.66 -8.94 -7.25
C LEU A 70 -8.37 -8.15 -7.48
N LEU A 71 -7.20 -8.77 -7.36
CA LEU A 71 -5.92 -8.14 -7.67
C LEU A 71 -5.72 -7.98 -9.18
N SER A 72 -6.24 -8.87 -10.03
CA SER A 72 -6.24 -8.66 -11.49
C SER A 72 -7.12 -7.47 -11.89
N MET A 73 -8.25 -7.27 -11.19
CA MET A 73 -8.82 -5.95 -10.84
C MET A 73 -7.88 -4.75 -11.00
N CYS A 74 -6.99 -4.66 -10.03
CA CYS A 74 -6.07 -3.56 -9.84
C CYS A 74 -5.05 -3.38 -10.98
N ASP A 75 -4.70 -4.45 -11.69
CA ASP A 75 -3.66 -4.37 -12.74
C ASP A 75 -4.09 -3.52 -13.94
N HIS A 76 -5.39 -3.43 -14.20
CA HIS A 76 -5.92 -2.70 -15.36
C HIS A 76 -5.71 -1.19 -15.26
N SER A 77 -5.74 -0.64 -14.04
CA SER A 77 -5.75 0.83 -13.83
C SER A 77 -4.67 1.31 -12.85
N SER A 78 -3.84 0.41 -12.31
CA SER A 78 -2.70 0.79 -11.46
C SER A 78 -1.46 1.16 -12.28
N SER A 79 -0.59 2.00 -11.73
CA SER A 79 0.57 2.52 -12.45
C SER A 79 1.65 2.99 -11.49
N THR A 80 2.92 2.78 -11.85
CA THR A 80 4.09 3.23 -11.07
C THR A 80 4.37 4.73 -11.21
N ILE A 81 3.91 5.36 -12.29
CA ILE A 81 4.22 6.76 -12.66
C ILE A 81 2.95 7.63 -12.69
N GLY A 82 1.77 7.01 -12.69
CA GLY A 82 0.47 7.69 -12.77
C GLY A 82 0.04 8.45 -11.50
N HIS A 83 -1.26 8.68 -11.40
CA HIS A 83 -1.88 9.39 -10.26
C HIS A 83 -1.51 8.72 -8.93
N PRO A 84 -1.35 9.46 -7.80
CA PRO A 84 -0.93 8.87 -6.54
C PRO A 84 -1.77 7.68 -6.07
N VAL A 85 -3.08 7.67 -6.37
CA VAL A 85 -3.95 6.50 -6.09
C VAL A 85 -3.50 5.26 -6.87
N GLN A 86 -3.21 5.41 -8.17
CA GLN A 86 -2.73 4.31 -9.01
C GLN A 86 -1.39 3.76 -8.51
N ARG A 87 -0.51 4.63 -8.02
CA ARG A 87 0.78 4.27 -7.43
C ARG A 87 0.62 3.49 -6.13
N ILE A 88 -0.23 3.98 -5.23
CA ILE A 88 -0.56 3.29 -3.97
C ILE A 88 -1.09 1.89 -4.29
N VAL A 89 -2.11 1.81 -5.17
CA VAL A 89 -2.74 0.53 -5.50
C VAL A 89 -1.75 -0.43 -6.16
N TYR A 90 -0.89 0.04 -7.07
CA TYR A 90 0.15 -0.78 -7.68
C TYR A 90 1.05 -1.47 -6.64
N TYR A 91 1.62 -0.69 -5.72
CA TYR A 91 2.58 -1.24 -4.75
C TYR A 91 1.91 -2.16 -3.72
N PHE A 92 0.72 -1.81 -3.24
CA PHE A 92 0.00 -2.66 -2.29
C PHE A 92 -0.55 -3.93 -2.94
N ALA A 93 -1.02 -3.87 -4.19
CA ALA A 93 -1.43 -5.06 -4.93
C ALA A 93 -0.24 -6.02 -5.12
N LYS A 94 0.94 -5.49 -5.48
CA LYS A 94 2.18 -6.28 -5.55
C LYS A 94 2.53 -6.93 -4.21
N ALA A 95 2.50 -6.18 -3.11
CA ALA A 95 2.79 -6.69 -1.78
C ALA A 95 1.80 -7.79 -1.34
N LEU A 96 0.51 -7.65 -1.66
CA LEU A 96 -0.50 -8.68 -1.39
C LEU A 96 -0.24 -9.95 -2.19
N ARG A 97 0.15 -9.86 -3.46
CA ARG A 97 0.55 -11.04 -4.26
C ARG A 97 1.74 -11.75 -3.64
N GLU A 98 2.78 -11.01 -3.27
CA GLU A 98 3.96 -11.58 -2.60
C GLU A 98 3.57 -12.28 -1.29
N ARG A 99 2.64 -11.70 -0.52
CA ARG A 99 2.11 -12.34 0.69
C ARG A 99 1.36 -13.63 0.38
N ILE A 100 0.47 -13.64 -0.61
CA ILE A 100 -0.25 -14.86 -1.03
C ILE A 100 0.76 -15.93 -1.47
N ASP A 101 1.72 -15.59 -2.32
CA ASP A 101 2.73 -16.53 -2.81
C ASP A 101 3.55 -17.12 -1.65
N ARG A 102 3.93 -16.31 -0.66
CA ARG A 102 4.61 -16.78 0.55
C ARG A 102 3.73 -17.72 1.38
N GLU A 103 2.45 -17.40 1.57
CA GLU A 103 1.54 -18.23 2.38
C GLU A 103 1.19 -19.55 1.67
N THR A 104 0.98 -19.54 0.35
CA THR A 104 0.73 -20.74 -0.45
C THR A 104 1.99 -21.61 -0.59
N ARG A 105 3.18 -21.00 -0.73
CA ARG A 105 4.45 -21.74 -0.75
C ARG A 105 4.83 -22.31 0.61
N ARG A 106 4.53 -21.62 1.72
CA ARG A 106 4.73 -22.16 3.08
C ARG A 106 3.86 -23.40 3.34
N THR A 107 2.69 -23.49 2.72
CA THR A 107 1.86 -24.70 2.78
C THR A 107 2.36 -25.84 1.87
N SER A 108 3.23 -25.55 0.90
CA SER A 108 3.93 -26.54 0.07
C SER A 108 5.40 -26.64 0.51
N SER A 109 5.67 -27.43 1.54
CA SER A 109 7.00 -27.63 2.15
C SER A 109 8.16 -27.76 1.13
N GLU A 110 8.84 -26.66 0.84
CA GLU A 110 10.20 -26.61 0.27
C GLU A 110 10.95 -25.38 0.82
N GLU A 111 11.17 -25.36 2.14
CA GLU A 111 12.18 -24.49 2.74
C GLU A 111 13.54 -25.19 2.68
N CYS A 112 14.32 -24.92 1.61
CA CYS A 112 15.77 -25.02 1.67
C CYS A 112 16.43 -24.32 0.47
N LYS A 113 17.50 -23.56 0.76
CA LYS A 113 18.48 -22.92 -0.14
C LYS A 113 18.15 -21.51 -0.61
N GLY A 114 18.61 -20.52 0.16
CA GLY A 114 18.70 -19.14 -0.33
C GLY A 114 19.64 -18.20 0.44
N ASN A 115 20.40 -18.68 1.43
CA ASN A 115 21.10 -17.79 2.36
C ASN A 115 22.46 -17.27 1.88
N GLU A 116 22.93 -17.67 0.69
CA GLU A 116 24.29 -17.34 0.21
C GLU A 116 24.32 -16.16 -0.78
N ARG A 117 23.17 -15.71 -1.31
CA ARG A 117 23.07 -14.53 -2.20
C ARG A 117 22.80 -13.22 -1.46
N HIS A 118 22.70 -13.26 -0.14
CA HIS A 118 22.15 -12.15 0.66
C HIS A 118 23.20 -11.08 1.03
N LEU A 119 24.50 -11.39 1.07
CA LEU A 119 25.54 -10.44 1.49
C LEU A 119 26.05 -9.55 0.35
N LEU A 120 26.29 -10.11 -0.84
CA LEU A 120 26.73 -9.34 -2.03
C LEU A 120 25.69 -8.33 -2.50
N GLY A 121 24.39 -8.59 -2.25
CA GLY A 121 23.32 -7.67 -2.61
C GLY A 121 23.13 -6.49 -1.66
N ILE A 122 23.66 -6.54 -0.42
CA ILE A 122 23.44 -5.45 0.56
C ILE A 122 24.25 -4.21 0.19
N GLU A 123 25.51 -4.36 -0.17
CA GLU A 123 26.38 -3.22 -0.46
C GLU A 123 25.94 -2.52 -1.76
N GLU A 124 25.59 -3.30 -2.78
CA GLU A 124 24.96 -2.81 -4.02
C GLU A 124 23.61 -2.13 -3.74
N ALA A 125 22.76 -2.72 -2.89
CA ALA A 125 21.49 -2.10 -2.48
C ALA A 125 21.69 -0.79 -1.70
N VAL A 126 22.70 -0.71 -0.82
CA VAL A 126 23.04 0.50 -0.06
C VAL A 126 23.54 1.61 -1.00
N MET A 127 24.36 1.28 -1.99
CA MET A 127 24.82 2.27 -2.98
C MET A 127 23.66 2.79 -3.83
N ASN A 128 22.74 1.92 -4.25
CA ASN A 128 21.52 2.33 -4.98
C ASN A 128 20.54 3.13 -4.11
N LEU A 129 20.54 2.95 -2.79
CA LEU A 129 19.68 3.67 -1.86
C LEU A 129 20.13 5.12 -1.64
N LYS A 130 21.44 5.41 -1.71
CA LYS A 130 21.99 6.74 -1.40
C LYS A 130 21.36 7.87 -2.24
N PRO A 131 21.26 7.79 -3.57
CA PRO A 131 20.63 8.85 -4.36
C PRO A 131 19.15 9.05 -4.02
N ALA A 132 18.40 7.96 -3.78
CA ALA A 132 16.99 8.03 -3.41
C ALA A 132 16.79 8.69 -2.04
N LEU A 133 17.66 8.39 -1.07
CA LEU A 133 17.63 8.99 0.26
C LEU A 133 17.90 10.49 0.21
N ILE A 134 18.92 10.92 -0.55
CA ILE A 134 19.26 12.34 -0.73
C ILE A 134 18.07 13.07 -1.36
N ALA A 135 17.53 12.56 -2.47
CA ALA A 135 16.37 13.17 -3.13
C ALA A 135 15.14 13.24 -2.22
N PHE A 136 14.94 12.25 -1.35
CA PHE A 136 13.86 12.25 -0.36
C PHE A 136 14.08 13.31 0.73
N GLN A 137 15.29 13.42 1.29
CA GLN A 137 15.65 14.43 2.29
C GLN A 137 15.51 15.88 1.77
N GLU A 138 15.76 16.09 0.47
CA GLU A 138 15.55 17.39 -0.16
C GLU A 138 14.07 17.76 -0.26
N LYS A 139 13.21 16.78 -0.57
CA LYS A 139 11.78 17.01 -0.85
C LYS A 139 10.89 16.91 0.38
N VAL A 140 11.29 16.14 1.40
CA VAL A 140 10.47 15.87 2.57
C VAL A 140 11.21 16.34 3.83
N PRO A 141 10.68 17.36 4.53
CA PRO A 141 11.38 17.96 5.66
C PRO A 141 11.41 17.07 6.90
N CYS A 142 10.66 15.96 6.94
CA CYS A 142 10.55 15.11 8.13
C CYS A 142 11.91 14.66 8.67
N ILE A 143 12.84 14.24 7.79
CA ILE A 143 14.17 13.79 8.21
C ILE A 143 14.96 14.96 8.80
N LYS A 144 14.92 16.14 8.17
CA LYS A 144 15.63 17.33 8.65
C LYS A 144 15.11 17.79 10.00
N VAL A 145 13.77 17.78 10.19
CA VAL A 145 13.13 18.09 11.47
C VAL A 145 13.60 17.09 12.53
N THR A 146 13.53 15.78 12.26
CA THR A 146 14.00 14.76 13.21
C THR A 146 15.49 14.91 13.54
N GLN A 147 16.34 15.15 12.55
CA GLN A 147 17.77 15.35 12.75
C GLN A 147 18.06 16.58 13.60
N PHE A 148 17.43 17.72 13.29
CA PHE A 148 17.60 18.96 14.03
C PHE A 148 17.18 18.79 15.49
N THR A 149 15.98 18.25 15.73
CA THR A 149 15.48 18.00 17.08
C THR A 149 16.37 17.02 17.84
N GLY A 150 16.85 15.96 17.19
CA GLY A 150 17.76 14.99 17.80
C GLY A 150 19.10 15.60 18.20
N ILE A 151 19.71 16.39 17.31
CA ILE A 151 20.98 17.09 17.59
C ILE A 151 20.80 18.08 18.73
N GLN A 152 19.73 18.88 18.71
CA GLN A 152 19.46 19.85 19.76
C GLN A 152 19.29 19.16 21.13
N ALA A 153 18.52 18.08 21.18
CA ALA A 153 18.35 17.31 22.41
C ALA A 153 19.68 16.75 22.95
N ILE A 154 20.58 16.30 22.06
CA ILE A 154 21.92 15.84 22.49
C ILE A 154 22.74 17.00 23.05
N LEU A 155 22.79 18.14 22.36
CA LEU A 155 23.53 19.32 22.81
C LEU A 155 23.04 19.83 24.17
N ASP A 156 21.72 19.86 24.37
CA ASP A 156 21.12 20.31 25.62
C ASP A 156 21.48 19.38 26.79
N ASN A 157 21.53 18.06 26.56
CA ASN A 157 21.91 17.09 27.59
C ASN A 157 23.43 17.06 27.85
N VAL A 158 24.26 17.20 26.82
CA VAL A 158 25.73 17.24 26.98
C VAL A 158 26.16 18.52 27.69
N SER A 159 25.52 19.65 27.39
CA SER A 159 25.83 20.94 28.06
C SER A 159 25.45 20.96 29.54
N THR A 160 24.54 20.08 29.96
CA THR A 160 24.06 19.98 31.35
C THR A 160 24.61 18.76 32.10
N ALA A 161 25.36 17.88 31.43
CA ALA A 161 26.03 16.75 32.04
C ALA A 161 27.24 17.22 32.87
N LYS A 162 27.32 16.76 34.14
CA LYS A 162 28.44 17.00 35.06
C LYS A 162 29.53 15.96 34.94
#